data_AF-A0A957L237-F1
#
_entry.id   AF-A0A957L237-F1
#
_cell.length_a   1.000
_cell.length_b   1.000
_cell.length_c   1.000
_cell.angle_alpha   90.00
_cell.angle_beta   90.00
_cell.angle_gamma   90.00
#
_symmetry.space_group_name_H-M   'P 1'
#
loop_
_entity.id
_entity.type
_entity.pdbx_description
1 polymer ?
#
loop_
_entity_poly.entity_id
_entity_poly.type
_entity_poly.pdbx_seq_one_letter_code
_entity_poly.pdbx_strand_id
1 'polypeptide(L)' 'GTKEPDGPDMAQVKAAIDTVMATGKVAVYAVVSVYGAGEGYEISQASGIELIRHGLVSWQKYGGA' A
#
# COMPACT_ATOMS: atom_id res chain seq x y z
N GLY A 1 3.30 -15.34 -10.49
CA GLY A 1 3.71 -14.66 -9.25
C GLY A 1 4.06 -15.71 -8.22
N THR A 2 5.12 -15.50 -7.45
CA THR A 2 5.44 -16.33 -6.28
C THR A 2 4.46 -15.95 -5.16
N LYS A 3 3.24 -16.50 -5.22
CA LYS A 3 2.21 -16.27 -4.21
C LYS A 3 2.64 -17.00 -2.93
N GLU A 4 3.21 -16.25 -1.99
CA GLU A 4 3.54 -16.78 -0.67
C GLU A 4 2.24 -16.89 0.15
N PRO A 5 2.01 -18.02 0.84
CA PRO A 5 0.90 -18.15 1.76
C PRO A 5 1.07 -17.21 2.96
N ASP A 6 -0.03 -16.90 3.65
CA ASP A 6 -0.03 -16.16 4.92
C ASP A 6 0.55 -14.73 4.86
N GLY A 7 0.37 -14.06 3.73
CA GLY A 7 0.66 -12.64 3.59
C GLY A 7 -0.23 -11.76 4.49
N PRO A 8 0.17 -10.50 4.76
CA PRO A 8 -0.60 -9.60 5.61
C PRO A 8 -1.96 -9.27 4.99
N ASP A 9 -2.95 -9.05 5.85
CA ASP A 9 -4.23 -8.50 5.42
C ASP A 9 -4.12 -6.98 5.14
N MET A 10 -5.16 -6.42 4.51
CA MET A 10 -5.18 -5.01 4.14
C MET A 10 -5.11 -4.07 5.36
N ALA A 11 -5.71 -4.45 6.50
CA ALA A 11 -5.69 -3.61 7.69
C ALA A 11 -4.28 -3.56 8.30
N GLN A 12 -3.57 -4.68 8.32
CA GLN A 12 -2.18 -4.77 8.76
C GLN A 12 -1.26 -3.90 7.90
N VAL A 13 -1.41 -3.95 6.56
CA VAL A 13 -0.60 -3.12 5.66
C VAL A 13 -0.89 -1.63 5.86
N LYS A 14 -2.16 -1.24 5.99
CA LYS A 14 -2.55 0.16 6.25
C LYS A 14 -1.99 0.69 7.57
N ALA A 15 -2.05 -0.11 8.64
CA ALA A 15 -1.47 0.24 9.93
C ALA A 15 0.07 0.44 9.84
N ALA A 16 0.75 -0.39 9.04
CA ALA A 16 2.18 -0.23 8.79
C ALA A 16 2.47 1.07 8.01
N ILE A 17 1.69 1.38 6.97
CA ILE A 17 1.79 2.65 6.23
C ILE A 17 1.64 3.83 7.19
N ASP A 18 0.60 3.85 8.02
CA ASP A 18 0.36 4.94 8.96
C ASP A 18 1.50 5.09 9.96
N THR A 19 2.04 3.98 10.47
CA THR A 19 3.17 3.99 11.41
C THR A 19 4.40 4.65 10.79
N VAL A 20 4.72 4.31 9.53
CA VAL A 20 5.89 4.87 8.83
C VAL A 20 5.65 6.32 8.43
N MET A 21 4.48 6.66 7.89
CA MET A 21 4.13 8.04 7.52
C MET A 21 4.16 8.97 8.72
N ALA A 22 3.65 8.53 9.88
CA ALA A 22 3.64 9.30 11.12
C ALA A 22 5.03 9.71 11.64
N THR A 23 6.11 9.12 11.12
CA THR A 23 7.47 9.60 11.41
C THR A 23 7.76 10.99 10.85
N GLY A 24 6.98 11.45 9.86
CA GLY A 24 7.22 12.70 9.13
C GLY A 24 8.47 12.69 8.24
N LYS A 25 9.11 11.52 8.07
CA LYS A 25 10.39 11.38 7.35
C LYS A 25 10.24 10.83 5.92
N VAL A 26 9.02 10.48 5.51
CA VAL A 26 8.80 9.88 4.20
C VAL A 26 8.89 10.94 3.11
N ALA A 27 9.84 10.76 2.19
CA ALA A 27 10.04 11.62 1.03
C ALA A 27 9.46 11.01 -0.27
N VAL A 28 9.32 9.68 -0.34
CA VAL A 28 8.81 8.93 -1.50
C VAL A 28 7.99 7.74 -1.03
N TYR A 29 6.85 7.50 -1.68
CA TYR A 29 5.99 6.33 -1.48
C TYR A 29 5.70 5.68 -2.83
N ALA A 30 5.81 4.36 -2.90
CA ALA A 30 5.56 3.61 -4.12
C ALA A 30 4.82 2.30 -3.80
N VAL A 31 3.84 1.97 -4.64
CA VAL A 31 3.19 0.67 -4.68
C VAL A 31 3.66 -0.03 -5.95
N VAL A 32 4.32 -1.18 -5.79
CA VAL A 32 4.94 -1.92 -6.90
C VAL A 32 4.31 -3.30 -7.05
N SER A 33 4.61 -3.95 -8.17
CA SER A 33 4.16 -5.33 -8.44
C SER A 33 2.64 -5.50 -8.51
N VAL A 34 1.91 -4.44 -8.87
CA VAL A 34 0.50 -4.52 -9.28
C VAL A 34 0.43 -5.05 -10.71
N TYR A 35 -0.30 -6.14 -10.93
CA TYR A 35 -0.37 -6.80 -12.23
C TYR A 35 -1.79 -6.76 -12.82
N GLY A 36 -1.86 -6.59 -14.13
CA GLY A 36 -3.12 -6.43 -14.87
C GLY A 36 -3.63 -7.69 -15.58
N ALA A 37 -2.94 -8.81 -15.44
CA ALA A 37 -3.29 -10.06 -16.12
C ALA A 37 -2.84 -11.29 -15.32
N GLY A 38 -3.49 -12.43 -15.57
CA GLY A 38 -3.27 -13.69 -14.84
C GLY A 38 -4.23 -13.87 -13.67
N GLU A 39 -4.20 -15.04 -13.03
CA GLU A 39 -5.10 -15.36 -11.92
C GLU A 39 -5.01 -14.33 -10.78
N GLY A 40 -6.15 -13.80 -10.33
CA GLY A 40 -6.22 -12.85 -9.22
C GLY A 40 -5.84 -11.40 -9.56
N TYR A 41 -5.74 -11.03 -10.85
CA TYR A 41 -5.35 -9.68 -11.25
C TYR A 41 -6.31 -8.60 -10.75
N GLU A 42 -7.61 -8.90 -10.64
CA GLU A 42 -8.62 -7.96 -10.15
C GLU A 42 -8.35 -7.61 -8.69
N ILE A 43 -7.96 -8.60 -7.89
CA ILE A 43 -7.57 -8.42 -6.49
C ILE A 43 -6.28 -7.62 -6.41
N SER A 44 -5.30 -7.89 -7.29
CA SER A 44 -4.06 -7.11 -7.37
C SER A 44 -4.33 -5.64 -7.68
N GLN A 45 -5.15 -5.35 -8.70
CA GLN A 45 -5.52 -3.98 -9.06
C GLN A 45 -6.29 -3.27 -7.96
N ALA A 46 -7.31 -3.92 -7.38
CA ALA A 46 -8.08 -3.37 -6.28
C ALA A 46 -7.19 -3.06 -5.06
N SER A 47 -6.26 -3.96 -4.73
CA SER A 47 -5.30 -3.76 -3.66
C SER A 47 -4.36 -2.60 -3.96
N GLY A 48 -3.83 -2.51 -5.19
CA GLY A 48 -2.97 -1.41 -5.61
C GLY A 48 -3.63 -0.04 -5.49
N ILE A 49 -4.89 0.08 -5.97
CA ILE A 49 -5.69 1.30 -5.85
C ILE A 49 -5.89 1.67 -4.39
N GLU A 50 -6.24 0.71 -3.54
CA GLU A 50 -6.49 0.96 -2.12
C GLU A 50 -5.23 1.40 -1.37
N LEU A 51 -4.08 0.79 -1.67
CA LEU A 51 -2.81 1.16 -1.05
C LEU A 51 -2.30 2.53 -1.50
N ILE A 52 -2.53 2.91 -2.77
CA ILE A 52 -2.23 4.27 -3.25
C ILE A 52 -3.14 5.28 -2.55
N ARG A 53 -4.45 5.01 -2.50
CA ARG A 53 -5.44 5.88 -1.83
C ARG A 53 -5.08 6.09 -0.36
N HIS A 54 -4.87 5.01 0.39
CA HIS A 54 -4.54 5.08 1.82
C HIS A 54 -3.20 5.79 2.04
N GLY A 55 -2.19 5.48 1.22
CA GLY A 55 -0.89 6.15 1.28
C GLY A 55 -0.99 7.66 1.11
N LEU A 56 -1.77 8.15 0.13
CA LEU A 56 -1.99 9.58 -0.08
C LEU A 56 -2.73 10.25 1.09
N VAL A 57 -3.77 9.61 1.64
CA VAL A 57 -4.50 10.14 2.80
C VAL A 57 -3.61 10.20 4.05
N SER A 58 -2.82 9.16 4.28
CA SER A 58 -1.87 9.10 5.40
C SER A 58 -0.77 10.15 5.24
N TRP A 59 -0.23 10.30 4.02
CA TRP A 59 0.77 11.32 3.72
C TRP A 59 0.20 12.73 3.91
N GLN A 60 -1.03 13.01 3.47
CA GLN A 60 -1.66 14.32 3.72
C GLN A 60 -1.72 14.67 5.22
N LYS A 61 -1.87 13.67 6.09
CA LYS A 61 -1.95 13.85 7.54
C LYS A 61 -0.58 14.03 8.20
N TYR A 62 0.46 13.35 7.71
CA TYR A 62 1.75 13.21 8.41
C TYR A 62 2.96 13.74 7.65
N GLY A 63 2.86 13.92 6.33
CA GLY A 63 3.93 14.51 5.54
C GLY A 63 4.04 15.99 5.82
N GLY A 64 5.27 16.45 6.03
CA GLY A 64 5.58 17.87 6.16
C GLY A 64 5.21 18.63 4.88
N ALA A 65 4.84 19.90 5.05
CA ALA A 65 4.73 20.88 3.97
C ALA A 65 6.09 21.16 3.33
#